data_AF-D2TWM0-F1
#
_entry.id   AF-D2TWM0-F1
#
_cell.length_a   1.000
_cell.length_b   1.000
_cell.length_c   1.000
_cell.angle_alpha   90.00
_cell.angle_beta   90.00
_cell.angle_gamma   90.00
#
_symmetry.space_group_name_H-M   'P 1'
#
loop_
_entity.id
_entity.type
_entity.pdbx_description
1 polymer ?
#
loop_
_entity_poly.entity_id
_entity_poly.type
_entity_poly.pdbx_seq_one_letter_code
_entity_poly.pdbx_strand_id
1 'polypeptide(L)' 'MASTKEINGTNNDDILIGNQGNDAISGDAGNDIISGNAGDDTIVTDHAKLIH' A
#
# COMPACT_ATOMS: atom_id res chain seq x y z
N MET A 1 4.78 -19.99 -5.40
CA MET A 1 4.75 -18.76 -6.22
C MET A 1 4.27 -17.68 -5.28
N ALA A 2 5.10 -16.67 -5.00
CA ALA A 2 4.68 -15.56 -4.14
C ALA A 2 3.59 -14.81 -4.89
N SER A 3 2.37 -14.82 -4.36
CA SER A 3 1.23 -14.13 -4.95
C SER A 3 1.39 -12.65 -4.62
N THR A 4 1.94 -11.87 -5.54
CA THR A 4 1.94 -10.42 -5.41
C THR A 4 0.56 -9.87 -5.68
N LYS A 5 0.03 -9.08 -4.75
CA LYS A 5 -1.26 -8.41 -4.90
C LYS A 5 -1.04 -6.93 -5.15
N GLU A 6 -1.72 -6.43 -6.17
CA GLU A 6 -1.74 -5.00 -6.47
C GLU A 6 -2.91 -4.33 -5.75
N ILE A 7 -2.64 -3.22 -5.06
CA ILE A 7 -3.62 -2.41 -4.33
C ILE A 7 -3.40 -0.95 -4.74
N ASN A 8 -4.41 -0.31 -5.33
CA ASN A 8 -4.31 1.08 -5.77
C ASN A 8 -5.36 1.92 -5.06
N GLY A 9 -4.92 3.05 -4.51
CA GLY A 9 -5.72 4.13 -3.99
C GLY A 9 -6.20 5.06 -5.11
N THR A 10 -6.52 6.28 -4.71
CA THR A 10 -7.11 7.32 -5.53
C THR A 10 -6.41 8.66 -5.27
N ASN A 11 -6.93 9.75 -5.84
CA ASN A 11 -6.42 11.09 -5.55
C ASN A 11 -6.99 11.70 -4.24
N ASN A 12 -7.59 10.89 -3.38
CA ASN A 12 -8.15 11.31 -2.09
C ASN A 12 -7.45 10.53 -0.96
N ASP A 13 -7.74 10.93 0.28
CA ASP A 13 -7.22 10.22 1.46
C ASP A 13 -7.76 8.78 1.51
N ASP A 14 -6.88 7.79 1.34
CA ASP A 14 -7.24 6.38 1.32
C ASP A 14 -6.73 5.58 2.53
N ILE A 15 -7.40 4.46 2.82
CA ILE A 15 -6.92 3.44 3.76
C ILE A 15 -6.64 2.16 2.96
N LEU A 16 -5.36 1.86 2.75
CA LEU A 16 -4.91 0.72 1.95
C LEU A 16 -4.29 -0.35 2.87
N ILE A 17 -4.83 -1.57 2.79
CA ILE A 17 -4.42 -2.68 3.65
C ILE A 17 -4.02 -3.88 2.77
N GLY A 18 -2.73 -4.18 2.79
CA GLY A 18 -2.10 -5.39 2.25
C GLY A 18 -2.48 -6.66 3.00
N ASN A 19 -1.96 -7.77 2.54
CA ASN A 19 -2.21 -9.12 3.04
C ASN A 19 -0.90 -9.73 3.57
N GLN A 20 -0.93 -11.02 3.92
CA GLN A 20 0.33 -11.78 4.04
C GLN A 20 0.83 -12.11 2.63
N GLY A 21 2.04 -11.69 2.30
CA GLY A 21 2.64 -11.84 0.98
C GLY A 21 3.43 -10.59 0.59
N ASN A 22 3.94 -10.60 -0.64
CA ASN A 22 4.69 -9.47 -1.17
C ASN A 22 3.75 -8.60 -1.99
N ASP A 23 3.24 -7.51 -1.43
CA ASP A 23 2.23 -6.67 -2.09
C ASP A 23 2.86 -5.46 -2.81
N ALA A 24 2.18 -4.98 -3.85
CA ALA A 24 2.48 -3.73 -4.54
C ALA A 24 1.33 -2.76 -4.30
N ILE A 25 1.58 -1.71 -3.50
CA ILE A 25 0.54 -0.78 -3.06
C ILE A 25 0.84 0.62 -3.59
N SER A 26 -0.06 1.21 -4.38
CA SER A 26 -0.02 2.63 -4.80
C SER A 26 -1.04 3.45 -4.03
N GLY A 27 -0.60 4.44 -3.26
CA GLY A 27 -1.47 5.41 -2.58
C GLY A 27 -2.01 6.51 -3.50
N ASP A 28 -1.31 6.78 -4.61
CA ASP A 28 -1.52 7.96 -5.45
C ASP A 28 -1.46 9.27 -4.62
N ALA A 29 -2.40 10.21 -4.80
CA ALA A 29 -2.38 11.51 -4.14
C ALA A 29 -3.37 11.56 -2.97
N GLY A 30 -3.03 12.24 -1.88
CA GLY A 30 -3.86 12.26 -0.69
C GLY A 30 -3.03 11.98 0.56
N ASN A 31 -3.64 12.05 1.73
CA ASN A 31 -3.03 11.66 2.99
C ASN A 31 -3.41 10.22 3.34
N ASP A 32 -2.66 9.27 2.76
CA ASP A 32 -3.01 7.87 2.86
C ASP A 32 -2.50 7.22 4.15
N ILE A 33 -3.28 6.25 4.63
CA ILE A 33 -2.86 5.28 5.64
C ILE A 33 -2.65 3.94 4.93
N ILE A 34 -1.40 3.50 4.87
CA ILE A 34 -1.03 2.26 4.17
C ILE A 34 -0.42 1.28 5.17
N SER A 35 -0.92 0.05 5.17
CA SER A 35 -0.39 -1.09 5.94
C SER A 35 -0.09 -2.24 5.00
N GLY A 36 1.19 -2.60 4.83
CA GLY A 36 1.61 -3.72 3.98
C GLY A 36 1.33 -5.11 4.59
N ASN A 37 1.24 -5.19 5.92
CA ASN A 37 1.24 -6.44 6.67
C ASN A 37 2.56 -7.22 6.48
N ALA A 38 2.53 -8.56 6.31
CA ALA A 38 3.72 -9.39 6.43
C ALA A 38 4.21 -9.85 5.06
N GLY A 39 5.45 -9.50 4.73
CA GLY A 39 6.13 -9.90 3.50
C GLY A 39 7.00 -8.76 2.97
N ASP A 40 7.52 -8.92 1.77
CA ASP A 40 8.33 -7.89 1.11
C ASP A 40 7.44 -7.00 0.24
N ASP A 41 6.86 -5.96 0.86
CA ASP A 41 5.93 -5.04 0.19
C ASP A 41 6.66 -3.88 -0.50
N THR A 42 6.12 -3.46 -1.64
CA THR A 42 6.53 -2.25 -2.35
C THR A 42 5.40 -1.24 -2.30
N ILE A 43 5.62 -0.13 -1.61
CA ILE A 43 4.62 0.92 -1.41
C ILE A 43 5.08 2.20 -2.14
N VAL A 44 4.24 2.71 -3.04
CA VAL A 44 4.46 3.94 -3.80
C VAL A 44 3.33 4.92 -3.48
N THR A 45 3.68 6.17 -3.21
CA THR A 45 2.74 7.22 -2.80
C THR A 45 3.46 8.54 -2.90
N ASP A 46 2.75 9.59 -3.29
CA ASP A 46 3.31 10.93 -3.34
C ASP A 46 3.43 11.56 -1.94
N HIS A 47 2.64 11.10 -0.95
CA HIS A 47 2.53 11.75 0.37
C HIS A 47 2.27 10.81 1.58
N ALA A 48 2.36 9.47 1.48
CA ALA A 48 1.94 8.61 2.58
C ALA A 48 2.82 8.66 3.82
N LYS A 49 2.13 8.63 4.95
CA LYS A 49 2.70 8.32 6.25
C LYS A 49 2.64 6.80 6.45
N LEU A 50 3.74 6.10 6.15
CA LEU A 50 3.84 4.66 6.40
C LEU A 50 3.90 4.39 7.91
N ILE A 51 2.90 3.69 8.43
CA ILE A 51 2.90 3.14 9.79
C ILE A 51 3.20 1.65 9.69
N HIS A 52 4.40 1.25 10.16
CA HIS A 52 4.84 -0.14 10.22
C HIS A 52 3.92 -0.99 11.12
#